data_AF-A0A6P5TZD9-F1
#
_entry.id   AF-A0A6P5TZD9-F1
#
_cell.length_a   1.000
_cell.length_b   1.000
_cell.length_c   1.000
_cell.angle_alpha   90.00
_cell.angle_beta   90.00
_cell.angle_gamma   90.00
#
_symmetry.space_group_name_H-M   'P 1'
#
loop_
_entity.id
_entity.type
_entity.pdbx_description
1 polymer ?
#
loop_
_entity_poly.entity_id
_entity_poly.type
_entity_poly.pdbx_seq_one_letter_code
_entity_poly.pdbx_strand_id
1 'polypeptide(L)'
;MGSTKPYLAVIFIQIIYAGMILLSKAAFNRGMNSYVFVFYRQMAGALFMSPLAMIFERKSATPLSVVTFCKIFMLSFLGITLAINAYCIALTYTSAALGAASINCLPVGTFFFAVLLSVLGGILLAASLYSVLWGKSKEQKSMENGTCLSVPVQPEKERAHLKEAEATIAEPTLFV
;
A
#
# COMPACT_ATOMS: atom_id res chain seq x y z
N MET A 1 -5.58 9.93 -39.99
CA MET A 1 -6.91 9.43 -39.53
C MET A 1 -6.71 8.43 -38.39
N GLY A 2 -6.67 8.86 -37.13
CA GLY A 2 -6.34 7.94 -36.02
C GLY A 2 -6.84 8.34 -34.63
N SER A 3 -7.08 9.62 -34.36
CA SER A 3 -7.47 10.09 -33.03
C SER A 3 -8.96 9.91 -32.71
N THR A 4 -9.86 9.74 -33.69
CA THR A 4 -11.32 9.69 -33.47
C THR A 4 -11.84 8.34 -32.97
N LYS A 5 -11.15 7.23 -33.28
CA LYS A 5 -11.52 5.87 -32.89
C LYS A 5 -11.73 5.69 -31.38
N PRO A 6 -10.81 6.14 -30.49
CA PRO A 6 -11.01 6.03 -29.04
C PRO A 6 -12.19 6.87 -28.55
N TYR A 7 -12.41 8.09 -29.09
CA TYR A 7 -13.57 8.90 -28.69
C TYR A 7 -14.90 8.24 -29.06
N LEU A 8 -14.99 7.66 -30.26
CA LEU A 8 -16.18 6.94 -30.69
C LEU A 8 -16.45 5.73 -29.77
N ALA A 9 -15.40 5.01 -29.37
CA ALA A 9 -15.51 3.91 -28.40
C ALA A 9 -16.04 4.40 -27.04
N VAL A 10 -15.55 5.54 -26.53
CA VAL A 10 -16.02 6.12 -25.25
C VAL A 10 -17.50 6.51 -25.33
N ILE A 11 -17.92 7.15 -26.42
CA ILE A 11 -19.34 7.51 -26.63
C ILE A 11 -20.21 6.25 -26.62
N PHE A 12 -19.79 5.20 -27.32
CA PHE A 12 -20.52 3.93 -27.36
C PHE A 12 -20.63 3.27 -25.98
N ILE A 13 -19.53 3.24 -25.21
CA ILE A 13 -19.52 2.73 -23.83
C ILE A 13 -20.48 3.55 -22.96
N GLN A 14 -20.49 4.88 -23.10
CA GLN A 14 -21.36 5.74 -22.29
C GLN A 14 -22.85 5.51 -22.60
N ILE A 15 -23.21 5.27 -23.87
CA ILE A 15 -24.58 4.92 -24.27
C ILE A 15 -25.00 3.59 -23.64
N ILE A 16 -24.14 2.57 -23.71
CA ILE A 16 -24.40 1.27 -23.06
C ILE A 16 -24.60 1.48 -21.56
N TYR A 17 -23.74 2.28 -20.94
CA TYR A 17 -23.77 2.52 -19.50
C TYR A 17 -25.04 3.25 -19.05
N ALA A 18 -25.48 4.27 -19.80
CA ALA A 18 -26.76 4.93 -19.57
C ALA A 18 -27.94 3.96 -19.72
N GLY A 19 -27.91 3.13 -20.77
CA GLY A 19 -28.90 2.06 -20.98
C GLY A 19 -28.94 1.08 -19.82
N MET A 20 -27.79 0.70 -19.27
CA MET A 20 -27.70 -0.19 -18.11
C MET A 20 -28.34 0.40 -16.86
N ILE A 21 -28.17 1.70 -16.57
CA ILE A 21 -28.81 2.35 -15.41
C ILE A 21 -30.33 2.38 -15.58
N LEU A 22 -30.82 2.76 -16.77
CA LEU A 22 -32.24 2.79 -17.08
C LEU A 22 -32.87 1.40 -16.98
N LEU A 23 -32.23 0.39 -17.57
CA LEU A 23 -32.67 -1.00 -17.49
C LEU A 23 -32.69 -1.52 -16.05
N SER A 24 -31.63 -1.24 -15.29
CA SER A 24 -31.55 -1.61 -13.87
C SER A 24 -32.71 -1.00 -13.08
N LYS A 25 -32.96 0.31 -13.26
CA LYS A 25 -34.03 0.99 -12.56
C LYS A 25 -35.42 0.49 -13.00
N ALA A 26 -35.62 0.25 -14.29
CA ALA A 26 -36.87 -0.32 -14.80
C ALA A 26 -37.15 -1.71 -14.22
N ALA A 27 -36.13 -2.54 -14.08
CA ALA A 27 -36.28 -3.87 -13.51
C ALA A 27 -36.58 -3.83 -11.99
N PHE A 28 -35.95 -2.92 -11.24
CA PHE A 28 -36.25 -2.72 -9.81
C PHE A 28 -37.65 -2.14 -9.59
N ASN A 29 -38.11 -1.24 -10.46
CA ASN A 29 -39.46 -0.70 -10.40
C ASN A 29 -40.55 -1.77 -10.62
N ARG A 30 -40.21 -2.89 -11.27
CA ARG A 30 -41.11 -4.07 -11.41
C ARG A 30 -40.99 -5.07 -10.24
N GLY A 31 -40.31 -4.70 -9.15
CA GLY A 31 -40.18 -5.52 -7.95
C GLY A 31 -39.07 -6.57 -8.00
N MET A 32 -38.16 -6.50 -8.96
CA MET A 32 -37.06 -7.46 -9.05
C MET A 32 -36.02 -7.23 -7.95
N ASN A 33 -35.63 -8.30 -7.26
CA ASN A 33 -34.62 -8.24 -6.19
C ASN A 33 -33.25 -7.80 -6.75
N SER A 34 -32.65 -6.78 -6.12
CA SER A 34 -31.38 -6.19 -6.56
C SER A 34 -30.21 -7.17 -6.57
N TYR A 35 -30.13 -8.08 -5.59
CA TYR A 35 -29.07 -9.08 -5.51
C TYR A 35 -29.15 -10.08 -6.67
N VAL A 36 -30.37 -10.54 -6.98
CA VAL A 36 -30.63 -11.45 -8.10
C VAL A 36 -30.24 -10.79 -9.42
N PHE A 37 -30.59 -9.52 -9.61
CA PHE A 37 -30.18 -8.76 -10.79
C PHE A 37 -28.66 -8.70 -10.96
N VAL A 38 -27.94 -8.35 -9.88
CA VAL A 38 -26.48 -8.22 -9.92
C VAL A 38 -25.83 -9.57 -10.20
N PHE A 39 -26.33 -10.65 -9.60
CA PHE A 39 -25.84 -12.00 -9.85
C PHE A 39 -25.93 -12.37 -11.34
N TYR A 40 -27.10 -12.21 -11.96
CA TYR A 40 -27.28 -12.49 -13.39
C TYR A 40 -26.38 -11.61 -14.26
N ARG A 41 -26.23 -10.32 -13.92
CA ARG A 41 -25.36 -9.40 -14.66
C ARG A 41 -23.90 -9.84 -14.65
N GLN A 42 -23.39 -10.23 -13.48
CA GLN A 42 -22.01 -10.67 -13.31
C GLN A 42 -21.76 -12.03 -13.97
N MET A 43 -22.71 -12.96 -13.89
CA MET A 43 -22.62 -14.25 -14.59
C MET A 43 -22.62 -14.08 -16.10
N ALA A 44 -23.51 -13.25 -16.65
CA ALA A 44 -23.55 -12.98 -18.09
C ALA A 44 -22.22 -12.35 -18.57
N GLY A 45 -21.69 -11.39 -17.81
CA GLY A 45 -20.37 -10.79 -18.10
C GLY A 45 -19.24 -11.82 -18.08
N ALA A 46 -19.20 -12.68 -17.07
CA ALA A 46 -18.19 -13.74 -16.95
C ALA A 46 -18.31 -14.79 -18.07
N LEU A 47 -19.53 -15.22 -18.41
CA LEU A 47 -19.78 -16.17 -19.50
C LEU A 47 -19.44 -15.60 -20.87
N PHE A 48 -19.67 -14.30 -21.07
CA PHE A 48 -19.32 -13.63 -22.33
C PHE A 48 -17.81 -13.36 -22.44
N MET A 49 -17.17 -12.94 -21.35
CA MET A 49 -15.73 -12.66 -21.34
C MET A 49 -14.86 -13.92 -21.33
N SER A 50 -15.31 -15.02 -20.72
CA SER A 50 -14.57 -16.28 -20.66
C SER A 50 -14.08 -16.81 -22.02
N PRO A 51 -14.95 -17.00 -23.05
CA PRO A 51 -14.50 -17.45 -24.36
C PRO A 51 -13.67 -16.39 -25.08
N LEU A 52 -13.96 -15.09 -24.87
CA LEU A 52 -13.21 -14.01 -25.49
C LEU A 52 -11.76 -13.96 -24.98
N ALA A 53 -11.58 -14.12 -23.67
CA ALA A 53 -10.27 -14.24 -23.03
C ALA A 53 -9.52 -15.48 -23.54
N MET A 54 -10.20 -16.64 -23.64
CA MET A 54 -9.60 -17.86 -24.18
C MET A 54 -9.17 -17.75 -25.65
N ILE A 55 -9.80 -16.90 -26.46
CA ILE A 55 -9.42 -16.72 -27.88
C ILE A 55 -8.27 -15.70 -28.00
N PHE A 56 -8.38 -14.55 -27.31
CA PHE A 56 -7.43 -13.46 -27.45
C PHE A 56 -6.11 -13.69 -26.70
N GLU A 57 -6.16 -14.25 -25.49
CA GLU A 57 -5.00 -14.29 -24.58
C GLU A 57 -4.25 -15.63 -24.61
N ARG A 58 -4.75 -16.64 -25.32
CA ARG A 58 -4.19 -18.01 -25.34
C ARG A 58 -2.69 -18.08 -25.64
N LYS A 59 -2.19 -17.17 -26.47
CA LYS A 59 -0.77 -17.16 -26.90
C LYS A 59 0.13 -16.27 -26.06
N SER A 60 -0.44 -15.41 -25.21
CA SER A 60 0.30 -14.37 -24.48
C SER A 60 0.19 -14.49 -22.95
N ALA A 61 -0.54 -15.49 -22.44
CA ALA A 61 -0.81 -15.63 -21.03
C ALA A 61 0.38 -16.26 -20.26
N THR A 62 1.00 -15.46 -19.40
CA THR A 62 1.91 -15.96 -18.36
C THR A 62 1.10 -16.72 -17.30
N PRO A 63 1.52 -17.93 -16.87
CA PRO A 63 0.78 -18.68 -15.86
C PRO A 63 0.70 -17.91 -14.55
N LEU A 64 -0.53 -17.64 -14.08
CA LEU A 64 -0.77 -16.97 -12.80
C LEU A 64 -0.72 -17.98 -11.66
N SER A 65 -0.05 -17.61 -10.56
CA SER A 65 -0.11 -18.39 -9.32
C SER A 65 -1.53 -18.37 -8.73
N VAL A 66 -1.99 -19.52 -8.23
CA VAL A 66 -3.30 -19.68 -7.59
C VAL A 66 -3.51 -18.69 -6.43
N VAL A 67 -2.45 -18.33 -5.71
CA VAL A 67 -2.53 -17.36 -4.61
C VAL A 67 -2.81 -15.96 -5.14
N THR A 68 -2.13 -15.55 -6.21
CA THR A 68 -2.38 -14.25 -6.87
C THR A 68 -3.79 -14.23 -7.46
N PHE A 69 -4.20 -15.32 -8.12
CA PHE A 69 -5.56 -15.49 -8.60
C PHE A 69 -6.59 -15.37 -7.47
N CYS A 70 -6.36 -16.02 -6.34
CA CYS A 70 -7.27 -15.96 -5.19
C CYS A 70 -7.34 -14.54 -4.61
N LYS A 71 -6.21 -13.81 -4.55
CA LYS A 71 -6.18 -12.39 -4.13
C LYS A 71 -7.01 -11.50 -5.04
N ILE A 72 -6.81 -11.56 -6.35
CA ILE A 72 -7.57 -10.73 -7.31
C ILE A 72 -9.05 -11.13 -7.33
N PHE A 73 -9.35 -12.42 -7.14
CA PHE A 73 -10.71 -12.93 -7.05
C PHE A 73 -11.42 -12.41 -5.81
N MET A 74 -10.80 -12.52 -4.63
CA MET A 74 -11.36 -11.99 -3.38
C MET A 74 -11.55 -10.48 -3.43
N LEU A 75 -10.59 -9.75 -4.01
CA LEU A 75 -10.70 -8.30 -4.20
C LEU A 75 -11.87 -7.93 -5.12
N SER A 76 -12.05 -8.66 -6.22
CA SER A 76 -13.14 -8.40 -7.18
C SER A 76 -14.50 -8.83 -6.62
N PHE A 77 -14.56 -9.98 -5.95
CA PHE A 77 -15.78 -10.51 -5.38
C PHE A 77 -16.25 -9.64 -4.22
N LEU A 78 -15.42 -9.41 -3.20
CA LEU A 78 -15.81 -8.64 -2.03
C LEU A 78 -15.83 -7.12 -2.30
N GLY A 79 -14.85 -6.58 -3.02
CA GLY A 79 -14.76 -5.14 -3.24
C GLY A 79 -15.80 -4.65 -4.27
N ILE A 80 -15.68 -5.13 -5.51
CA ILE A 80 -16.46 -4.61 -6.64
C ILE A 80 -17.93 -5.05 -6.51
N THR A 81 -18.20 -6.30 -6.17
CA THR A 81 -19.58 -6.80 -6.11
C THR A 81 -20.35 -6.21 -4.94
N LEU A 82 -19.74 -6.04 -3.77
CA LEU A 82 -20.41 -5.40 -2.64
C LEU A 82 -20.74 -3.93 -2.95
N ALA A 83 -19.81 -3.19 -3.56
CA ALA A 83 -20.04 -1.81 -3.97
C ALA A 83 -21.18 -1.69 -5.00
N ILE A 84 -21.21 -2.58 -6.00
CA ILE A 84 -22.29 -2.61 -7.00
C ILE A 84 -23.63 -2.96 -6.35
N ASN A 85 -23.68 -3.90 -5.41
CA ASN A 85 -24.92 -4.25 -4.71
C ASN A 85 -25.43 -3.08 -3.87
N ALA A 86 -24.57 -2.42 -3.10
CA ALA A 86 -24.92 -1.22 -2.34
C ALA A 86 -25.47 -0.12 -3.27
N TYR A 87 -24.81 0.10 -4.41
CA TYR A 87 -25.29 1.03 -5.43
C TYR A 87 -26.67 0.63 -5.99
N CYS A 88 -26.91 -0.65 -6.30
CA CYS A 88 -28.20 -1.13 -6.81
C CYS A 88 -29.33 -1.01 -5.79
N ILE A 89 -29.04 -1.22 -4.50
CA ILE A 89 -30.00 -0.98 -3.41
C ILE A 89 -30.34 0.51 -3.35
N ALA A 90 -29.34 1.39 -3.35
CA ALA A 90 -29.54 2.83 -3.38
C ALA A 90 -30.37 3.26 -4.62
N LEU A 91 -30.09 2.67 -5.79
CA LEU A 91 -30.83 2.90 -7.03
C LEU A 91 -32.32 2.53 -6.93
N THR A 92 -32.69 1.59 -6.05
CA THR A 92 -34.09 1.23 -5.81
C THR A 92 -34.86 2.38 -5.17
N TYR A 93 -34.23 3.14 -4.27
CA TYR A 93 -34.84 4.28 -3.57
C TYR A 93 -34.74 5.61 -4.32
N THR A 94 -33.90 5.70 -5.36
CA THR A 94 -33.69 6.95 -6.12
C THR A 94 -34.06 6.84 -7.60
N SER A 95 -33.98 7.93 -8.34
CA SER A 95 -34.23 7.97 -9.79
C SER A 95 -33.02 7.53 -10.62
N ALA A 96 -33.28 7.11 -11.87
CA ALA A 96 -32.20 6.77 -12.80
C ALA A 96 -31.27 7.97 -13.09
N ALA A 97 -31.80 9.20 -13.05
CA ALA A 97 -31.03 10.42 -13.24
C ALA A 97 -30.02 10.65 -12.10
N LEU A 98 -30.43 10.43 -10.84
CA LEU A 98 -29.49 10.50 -9.71
C LEU A 98 -28.45 9.38 -9.81
N GLY A 99 -28.86 8.17 -10.21
CA GLY A 99 -27.93 7.07 -10.48
C GLY A 99 -26.83 7.47 -11.49
N ALA A 100 -27.23 8.05 -12.62
CA ALA A 100 -26.29 8.55 -13.62
C ALA A 100 -25.36 9.65 -13.07
N ALA A 101 -25.91 10.61 -12.31
CA ALA A 101 -25.10 11.65 -11.68
C ALA A 101 -24.08 11.07 -10.69
N SER A 102 -24.45 10.03 -9.93
CA SER A 102 -23.57 9.35 -8.97
C SER A 102 -22.32 8.79 -9.64
N ILE A 103 -22.46 8.20 -10.83
CA ILE A 103 -21.35 7.58 -11.56
C ILE A 103 -20.47 8.67 -12.17
N ASN A 104 -21.06 9.76 -12.65
CA ASN A 104 -20.29 10.91 -13.12
C ASN A 104 -19.45 11.56 -12.00
N CYS A 105 -19.84 11.39 -10.74
CA CYS A 105 -19.07 11.82 -9.57
C CYS A 105 -17.94 10.83 -9.17
N LEU A 106 -17.89 9.61 -9.70
CA LEU A 106 -16.81 8.65 -9.42
C LEU A 106 -15.41 9.22 -9.62
N PRO A 107 -15.06 9.86 -10.76
CA PRO A 107 -13.72 10.44 -10.93
C PRO A 107 -13.38 11.50 -9.87
N VAL A 108 -14.37 12.31 -9.48
CA VAL A 108 -14.20 13.30 -8.41
C VAL A 108 -13.93 12.61 -7.07
N GLY A 109 -14.68 11.56 -6.75
CA GLY A 109 -14.49 10.75 -5.54
C GLY A 109 -13.11 10.08 -5.51
N THR A 110 -12.67 9.51 -6.63
CA THR A 110 -11.33 8.91 -6.74
C THR A 110 -10.23 9.95 -6.52
N PHE A 111 -10.34 11.14 -7.11
CA PHE A 111 -9.36 12.20 -6.90
C PHE A 111 -9.31 12.66 -5.44
N PHE A 112 -10.48 12.83 -4.81
CA PHE A 112 -10.56 13.16 -3.39
C PHE A 112 -9.84 12.14 -2.50
N PHE A 113 -10.11 10.84 -2.70
CA PHE A 113 -9.43 9.77 -1.97
C PHE A 113 -7.93 9.72 -2.27
N ALA A 114 -7.53 9.96 -3.52
CA ALA A 114 -6.11 9.99 -3.90
C ALA A 114 -5.35 11.07 -3.15
N VAL A 115 -5.91 12.29 -3.05
CA VAL A 115 -5.30 13.39 -2.28
C VAL A 115 -5.21 13.04 -0.79
N LEU A 116 -6.29 12.51 -0.21
CA LEU A 116 -6.34 12.13 1.19
C LEU A 116 -5.30 11.05 1.54
N LEU A 117 -5.20 10.00 0.72
CA LEU A 117 -4.22 8.93 0.90
C LEU A 117 -2.79 9.43 0.68
N SER A 118 -2.58 10.37 -0.25
CA SER A 118 -1.26 10.96 -0.50
C SER A 118 -0.76 11.75 0.72
N VAL A 119 -1.62 12.57 1.34
CA VAL A 119 -1.25 13.34 2.53
C VAL A 119 -0.97 12.40 3.70
N LEU A 120 -1.85 11.42 3.94
CA LEU A 120 -1.68 10.46 5.03
C LEU A 120 -0.41 9.60 4.84
N GLY A 121 -0.14 9.16 3.61
CA GLY A 121 1.08 8.45 3.25
C GLY A 121 2.33 9.30 3.50
N GLY A 122 2.30 10.58 3.11
CA GLY A 122 3.39 11.53 3.40
C GLY A 122 3.67 11.69 4.88
N ILE A 123 2.62 11.83 5.71
CA ILE A 123 2.76 11.91 7.17
C ILE A 123 3.36 10.62 7.74
N LEU A 124 2.91 9.45 7.28
CA LEU A 124 3.41 8.16 7.74
C LEU A 124 4.89 7.94 7.37
N LEU A 125 5.30 8.39 6.18
CA LEU A 125 6.70 8.36 5.77
C LEU A 125 7.56 9.33 6.60
N ALA A 126 7.08 10.55 6.85
CA ALA A 126 7.78 11.51 7.70
C ALA A 126 7.93 10.99 9.14
N ALA A 127 6.88 10.39 9.71
CA ALA A 127 6.93 9.74 11.02
C ALA A 127 7.93 8.58 11.04
N SER A 128 7.93 7.74 10.00
CA SER A 128 8.88 6.63 9.86
C SER A 128 10.32 7.11 9.78
N LEU A 129 10.59 8.19 9.04
CA LEU A 129 11.92 8.83 8.96
C LEU A 129 12.32 9.48 10.30
N TYR A 130 11.39 10.12 10.99
CA TYR A 130 11.63 10.72 12.30
C TYR A 130 12.05 9.68 13.34
N SER A 131 11.36 8.53 13.39
CA SER A 131 11.73 7.42 14.29
C SER A 131 13.16 6.90 14.05
N VAL A 132 13.60 6.84 12.79
CA VAL A 132 14.96 6.42 12.43
C VAL A 132 16.00 7.45 12.85
N LEU A 133 15.77 8.74 12.58
CA LEU A 133 16.69 9.82 12.94
C LEU A 133 16.87 9.92 14.47
N TRP A 134 15.77 9.80 15.20
CA TRP A 134 15.77 9.80 16.67
C TRP A 134 16.52 8.59 17.24
N GLY A 135 16.34 7.41 16.65
CA GLY A 135 17.10 6.20 17.01
C GLY A 135 18.60 6.40 16.86
N LYS A 136 19.04 7.01 15.76
CA LYS A 136 20.47 7.30 15.54
C LYS A 136 21.07 8.27 16.57
N SER A 137 20.30 9.25 17.05
CA SER A 137 20.76 10.18 18.09
C SER A 137 21.01 9.48 19.44
N LYS A 138 20.26 8.42 19.74
CA LYS A 138 20.44 7.60 20.95
C LYS A 138 21.71 6.75 20.89
N GLU A 139 22.04 6.22 19.71
CA GLU A 139 23.25 5.41 19.49
C GLU A 139 24.53 6.23 19.72
N GLN A 140 24.57 7.49 19.26
CA GLN A 140 25.72 8.38 19.44
C GLN A 140 26.00 8.73 20.91
N LYS A 141 24.95 8.99 21.70
CA LYS A 141 25.12 9.22 23.16
C LYS A 141 25.59 7.98 23.90
N SER A 142 25.30 6.78 23.39
CA SER A 142 25.77 5.52 23.98
C SER A 142 27.24 5.24 23.68
N MET A 143 27.76 5.69 22.53
CA MET A 143 29.20 5.62 22.24
C MET A 143 30.00 6.68 23.00
N GLU A 144 29.53 7.93 23.09
CA GLU A 144 30.22 9.00 23.84
C GLU A 144 30.33 8.69 25.34
N ASN A 145 29.29 8.11 25.94
CA ASN A 145 29.29 7.73 27.36
C ASN A 145 30.05 6.42 27.65
N GLY A 146 30.29 5.59 26.62
CA GLY A 146 31.01 4.32 26.74
C GLY A 146 32.51 4.40 26.43
N THR A 147 32.94 5.34 25.59
CA THR A 147 34.35 5.44 25.16
C THR A 147 35.27 6.07 26.22
N CYS A 148 34.74 6.81 27.20
CA CYS A 148 35.55 7.26 28.35
C CYS A 148 35.80 6.18 29.41
N LEU A 149 35.28 4.95 29.24
CA LEU A 149 35.45 3.86 30.21
C LEU A 149 35.96 2.57 29.56
N SER A 150 37.04 2.62 28.78
CA SER A 150 37.88 1.44 28.51
C SER A 150 39.22 1.77 27.86
N VAL A 151 40.09 2.48 28.59
CA VAL A 151 41.53 2.19 28.53
C VAL A 151 42.05 2.15 29.97
N PRO A 152 42.42 0.98 30.52
CA PRO A 152 43.18 0.97 31.76
C PRO A 152 44.62 1.39 31.41
N VAL A 153 44.89 2.70 31.42
CA VAL A 153 46.26 3.22 31.47
C VAL A 153 46.70 3.07 32.92
N GLN A 154 47.33 1.93 33.25
CA GLN A 154 48.22 1.82 34.40
C GLN A 154 49.67 2.11 33.97
N PRO A 155 50.23 3.29 34.31
CA PRO A 155 51.68 3.46 34.30
C PRO A 155 52.14 4.35 35.47
N GLU A 156 51.63 4.11 36.68
CA GLU A 156 52.14 4.79 37.88
C GLU A 156 52.76 3.81 38.90
N LYS A 157 52.24 2.58 39.00
CA LYS A 157 52.72 1.62 40.01
C LYS A 157 54.06 0.98 39.65
N GLU A 158 54.37 0.82 38.37
CA GLU A 158 55.63 0.19 37.92
C GLU A 158 56.86 1.10 38.10
N ARG A 159 56.66 2.43 38.09
CA ARG A 159 57.75 3.40 38.27
C ARG A 159 58.23 3.55 39.72
N ALA A 160 57.39 3.20 40.69
CA ALA A 160 57.78 3.19 42.11
C ALA A 160 58.72 2.03 42.42
N HIS A 161 58.42 0.84 41.87
CA HIS A 161 59.27 -0.34 42.04
C HIS A 161 60.63 -0.19 41.32
N LEU A 162 60.68 0.52 40.19
CA LEU A 162 61.95 0.81 39.51
C LEU A 162 62.84 1.79 40.30
N LYS A 163 62.24 2.77 41.00
CA LYS A 163 62.99 3.71 41.86
C LYS A 163 63.51 3.07 43.14
N GLU A 164 62.79 2.10 43.69
CA GLU A 164 63.23 1.35 44.88
C GLU A 164 64.37 0.36 44.55
N ALA A 165 64.38 -0.19 43.33
CA ALA A 165 65.49 -1.00 42.81
C ALA A 165 66.75 -0.16 42.49
N GLU A 166 66.60 1.06 41.93
CA GLU A 166 67.73 1.97 41.71
C GLU A 166 68.34 2.51 43.02
N ALA A 167 67.54 2.70 44.07
CA ALA A 167 68.03 3.18 45.37
C ALA A 167 68.87 2.13 46.13
N THR A 168 68.73 0.84 45.82
CA THR A 168 69.49 -0.23 46.48
C THR A 168 70.88 -0.46 45.84
N ILE A 169 71.15 0.09 44.65
CA ILE A 169 72.43 -0.08 43.94
C ILE A 169 73.43 1.07 44.25
N ALA A 170 72.98 2.14 44.92
CA ALA A 170 73.77 3.36 45.14
C ALA A 170 74.33 3.54 46.56
N GLU A 171 74.57 2.45 47.32
CA GLU A 171 75.44 2.49 48.52
C GLU A 171 76.75 1.73 48.26
N PRO A 172 77.88 2.41 48.04
CA PRO A 172 79.20 1.80 48.19
C PRO A 172 79.53 1.71 49.68
N THR A 173 79.21 0.58 50.31
CA THR A 173 79.74 0.25 51.64
C THR A 173 81.22 -0.06 51.54
N LEU A 174 81.97 0.99 51.87
CA LEU A 174 83.35 1.02 52.34
C LEU A 174 83.60 -0.11 53.37
N PHE A 175 84.43 -1.08 53.01
CA PHE A 175 85.11 -1.96 53.96
C PHE A 175 86.62 -1.92 53.66
N VAL A 176 87.34 -1.31 54.60
CA VAL A 176 88.75 -1.59 54.90
C VAL A 176 88.78 -2.82 55.80
#